data_AF-A0A382FQ76-F1
#
_entry.id   AF-A0A382FQ76-F1
#
_cell.length_a   1.000
_cell.length_b   1.000
_cell.length_c   1.000
_cell.angle_alpha   90.00
_cell.angle_beta   90.00
_cell.angle_gamma   90.00
#
_symmetry.space_group_name_H-M   'P 1'
#
loop_
_entity.id
_entity.type
_entity.pdbx_description
1 polymer ?
#
loop_
_entity_poly.entity_id
_entity_poly.type
_entity_poly.pdbx_seq_one_letter_code
_entity_poly.pdbx_strand_id
1 'polypeptide(L)'
;MSRFRHNATGTTQGHNRGNNTMRQKPNISARWLEGLIALTIIALPTTAITQETRSPRNIEEFNELFQEFNNWGRWGADDERGTMNLITPEKTRDAASLVRSGITVSLSHNPMPDEAIDNPDAAFNHTMGQSLRSDTYEFTYHGYGVSHIDSLCHIMYQGQMYNG
;
A
#
# COMPACT_ATOMS: atom_id res chain seq x y z
N MET A 1 22.47 1.95 -44.54
CA MET A 1 23.94 2.13 -44.52
C MET A 1 24.37 2.58 -43.13
N SER A 2 24.84 1.67 -42.30
CA SER A 2 25.62 1.98 -41.09
C SER A 2 26.47 0.75 -40.79
N ARG A 3 27.79 0.91 -40.82
CA ARG A 3 28.79 -0.17 -40.67
C ARG A 3 29.24 -0.19 -39.21
N PHE A 4 29.00 -1.30 -38.51
CA PHE A 4 29.71 -1.62 -37.26
C PHE A 4 30.79 -2.66 -37.55
N ARG A 5 32.04 -2.29 -37.28
CA ARG A 5 33.24 -3.13 -37.40
C ARG A 5 33.46 -3.92 -36.11
N HIS A 6 33.71 -5.22 -36.24
CA HIS A 6 34.41 -6.02 -35.24
C HIS A 6 35.88 -5.60 -35.11
N ASN A 7 36.43 -5.69 -33.91
CA ASN A 7 37.84 -6.02 -33.73
C ASN A 7 38.05 -6.75 -32.40
N ALA A 8 38.60 -7.96 -32.50
CA ALA A 8 39.20 -8.73 -31.41
C ALA A 8 40.73 -8.52 -31.43
N THR A 9 41.41 -9.11 -30.43
CA THR A 9 42.88 -9.20 -30.22
C THR A 9 43.51 -7.98 -29.53
N GLY A 10 44.43 -8.10 -28.58
CA GLY A 10 45.09 -9.26 -27.99
C GLY A 10 45.97 -8.77 -26.83
N THR A 11 46.05 -9.54 -25.76
CA THR A 11 46.90 -9.33 -24.60
C THR A 11 48.32 -9.80 -24.89
N THR A 12 49.33 -9.00 -24.54
CA THR A 12 50.71 -9.50 -24.35
C THR A 12 51.46 -8.64 -23.35
N GLN A 13 52.40 -9.30 -22.69
CA GLN A 13 52.93 -9.05 -21.36
C GLN A 13 54.35 -8.46 -21.45
N GLY A 14 54.70 -7.58 -20.50
CA GLY A 14 56.03 -7.52 -19.90
C GLY A 14 57.03 -6.48 -20.43
N HIS A 15 57.45 -5.55 -19.56
CA HIS A 15 58.87 -5.45 -19.23
C HIS A 15 59.11 -4.76 -17.88
N ASN A 16 60.08 -5.33 -17.17
CA ASN A 16 60.49 -5.12 -15.80
C ASN A 16 61.67 -4.12 -15.76
N ARG A 17 61.72 -3.20 -14.78
CA ARG A 17 62.94 -2.50 -14.37
C ARG A 17 62.95 -2.39 -12.86
N GLY A 18 63.88 -3.11 -12.24
CA GLY A 18 64.07 -3.13 -10.79
C GLY A 18 64.79 -1.90 -10.26
N ASN A 19 64.85 -1.82 -8.94
CA ASN A 19 66.10 -1.62 -8.22
C ASN A 19 65.98 -2.10 -6.77
N ASN A 20 66.96 -2.92 -6.39
CA ASN A 20 67.15 -3.48 -5.06
C ASN A 20 67.77 -2.44 -4.12
N THR A 21 67.29 -2.39 -2.88
CA THR A 21 68.14 -2.06 -1.73
C THR A 21 67.85 -3.03 -0.59
N MET A 22 68.78 -3.97 -0.38
CA MET A 22 69.10 -4.58 0.91
C MET A 22 69.44 -3.47 1.92
N ARG A 23 69.32 -3.59 3.25
CA ARG A 23 69.13 -4.68 4.22
C ARG A 23 68.88 -3.98 5.56
N GLN A 24 68.08 -4.56 6.46
CA GLN A 24 68.47 -4.93 7.82
C GLN A 24 67.23 -5.47 8.56
N LYS A 25 67.32 -6.71 9.07
CA LYS A 25 66.41 -7.23 10.09
C LYS A 25 67.05 -6.95 11.46
N PRO A 26 66.25 -6.61 12.48
CA PRO A 26 66.32 -7.43 13.67
C PRO A 26 64.93 -7.80 14.23
N ASN A 27 65.01 -8.80 15.10
CA ASN A 27 63.99 -9.72 15.57
C ASN A 27 63.11 -9.17 16.72
N ILE A 28 61.82 -9.51 16.65
CA ILE A 28 60.84 -9.82 17.72
C ILE A 28 61.08 -9.26 19.14
N SER A 29 60.11 -8.48 19.63
CA SER A 29 59.84 -8.36 21.07
C SER A 29 58.35 -8.60 21.35
N ALA A 30 58.10 -9.60 22.20
CA ALA A 30 56.80 -10.02 22.70
C ALA A 30 56.06 -8.89 23.42
N ARG A 31 54.95 -8.41 22.85
CA ARG A 31 53.96 -7.56 23.52
C ARG A 31 52.56 -7.86 23.00
N TRP A 32 52.08 -9.07 23.23
CA TRP A 32 50.66 -9.44 23.10
C TRP A 32 50.24 -10.27 24.31
N LEU A 33 50.09 -9.62 25.45
CA LEU A 33 49.22 -10.03 26.55
C LEU A 33 49.13 -8.84 27.50
N GLU A 34 48.04 -8.75 28.26
CA GLU A 34 47.66 -7.62 29.14
C GLU A 34 46.89 -6.50 28.42
N GLY A 35 45.68 -6.84 27.96
CA GLY A 35 44.67 -5.90 27.51
C GLY A 35 43.27 -6.48 27.69
N LEU A 36 42.99 -7.07 28.86
CA LEU A 36 41.66 -7.55 29.27
C LEU A 36 40.73 -6.34 29.48
N ILE A 37 40.17 -5.82 28.39
CA ILE A 37 38.99 -4.96 28.45
C ILE A 37 37.80 -5.89 28.67
N ALA A 38 37.27 -5.87 29.89
CA ALA A 38 36.01 -6.48 30.26
C ALA A 38 34.89 -5.87 29.41
N LEU A 39 34.57 -6.52 28.29
CA LEU A 39 33.39 -6.19 27.49
C LEU A 39 32.21 -6.97 28.09
N THR A 40 31.66 -6.45 29.19
CA THR A 40 30.33 -6.84 29.64
C THR A 40 29.34 -6.39 28.58
N ILE A 41 28.89 -7.32 27.74
CA ILE A 41 27.71 -7.13 26.89
C ILE A 41 26.53 -6.97 27.85
N ILE A 42 26.09 -5.73 28.08
CA ILE A 42 24.79 -5.48 28.68
C ILE A 42 23.79 -5.89 27.60
N ALA A 43 23.30 -7.13 27.69
CA ALA A 43 22.14 -7.56 26.94
C ALA A 43 20.93 -6.81 27.50
N LEU A 44 20.70 -5.60 26.99
CA LEU A 44 19.39 -4.97 27.13
C LEU A 44 18.40 -5.93 26.47
N PRO A 45 17.36 -6.41 27.17
CA PRO A 45 16.31 -7.16 26.50
C PRO A 45 15.69 -6.21 25.48
N THR A 46 15.92 -6.45 24.20
CA THR A 46 15.08 -5.89 23.16
C THR A 46 13.69 -6.44 23.45
N THR A 47 12.84 -5.69 24.13
CA THR A 47 11.42 -5.96 24.13
C THR A 47 10.99 -5.81 22.69
N ALA A 48 10.92 -6.94 21.97
CA ALA A 48 10.16 -7.01 20.75
C ALA A 48 8.76 -6.53 21.13
N ILE A 49 8.34 -5.40 20.56
CA ILE A 49 6.95 -4.97 20.64
C ILE A 49 6.19 -6.07 19.91
N THR A 50 5.64 -7.02 20.66
CA THR A 50 4.69 -7.97 20.12
C THR A 50 3.52 -7.12 19.65
N GLN A 51 3.22 -7.18 18.35
CA GLN A 51 2.01 -6.57 17.82
C GLN A 51 0.84 -7.05 18.67
N GLU A 52 0.08 -6.12 19.26
CA GLU A 52 -1.10 -6.50 20.02
C GLU A 52 -2.00 -7.35 19.13
N THR A 53 -2.56 -8.41 19.71
CA THR A 53 -3.47 -9.29 18.99
C THR A 53 -4.61 -8.46 18.43
N ARG A 54 -4.77 -8.46 17.10
CA ARG A 54 -5.80 -7.68 16.41
C ARG A 54 -7.19 -8.08 16.94
N SER A 55 -7.89 -7.15 17.57
CA SER A 55 -9.32 -7.29 17.87
C SER A 55 -10.17 -7.12 16.60
N PRO A 56 -11.35 -7.77 16.53
CA PRO A 56 -11.87 -8.76 17.48
C PRO A 56 -11.21 -10.13 17.29
N ARG A 57 -10.99 -10.87 18.40
CA ARG A 57 -10.32 -12.18 18.38
C ARG A 57 -11.29 -13.36 18.22
N ASN A 58 -12.56 -13.17 18.53
CA ASN A 58 -13.63 -14.16 18.42
C ASN A 58 -14.98 -13.46 18.17
N ILE A 59 -16.04 -14.25 17.99
CA ILE A 59 -17.37 -13.73 17.66
C ILE A 59 -17.99 -13.00 18.85
N GLU A 60 -17.69 -13.43 20.08
CA GLU A 60 -18.18 -12.80 21.31
C GLU A 60 -17.65 -11.37 21.44
N GLU A 61 -16.34 -11.19 21.30
CA GLU A 61 -15.69 -9.87 21.30
C GLU A 61 -16.16 -9.01 20.13
N PHE A 62 -16.34 -9.59 18.94
CA PHE A 62 -16.93 -8.87 17.82
C PHE A 62 -18.33 -8.34 18.17
N ASN A 63 -19.18 -9.19 18.76
CA ASN A 63 -20.54 -8.80 19.11
C ASN A 63 -20.55 -7.71 20.18
N GLU A 64 -19.69 -7.80 21.19
CA GLU A 64 -19.51 -6.75 22.20
C GLU A 64 -19.11 -5.42 21.54
N LEU A 65 -18.08 -5.44 20.68
CA LEU A 65 -17.64 -4.25 19.95
C LEU A 65 -18.71 -3.71 18.99
N PHE A 66 -19.47 -4.57 18.31
CA PHE A 66 -20.55 -4.13 17.43
C PHE A 66 -21.65 -3.42 18.23
N GLN A 67 -22.03 -3.98 19.38
CA GLN A 67 -23.03 -3.36 20.26
C GLN A 67 -22.51 -2.04 20.86
N GLU A 68 -21.22 -1.97 21.20
CA GLU A 68 -20.59 -0.74 21.70
C GLU A 68 -20.43 0.32 20.60
N PHE A 69 -20.07 -0.08 19.38
CA PHE A 69 -19.68 0.79 18.27
C PHE A 69 -20.58 0.65 17.04
N ASN A 70 -21.87 0.93 17.20
CA ASN A 70 -22.78 1.13 16.08
C ASN A 70 -23.45 2.51 16.13
N ASN A 71 -23.99 2.96 14.99
CA ASN A 71 -24.74 4.22 14.88
C ASN A 71 -26.26 3.99 14.75
N TRP A 72 -26.77 2.78 15.03
CA TRP A 72 -28.21 2.54 14.93
C TRP A 72 -28.95 3.38 15.98
N GLY A 73 -30.07 3.97 15.59
CA GLY A 73 -30.85 4.91 16.40
C GLY A 73 -30.21 6.28 16.61
N ARG A 74 -28.97 6.53 16.19
CA ARG A 74 -28.27 7.82 16.42
C ARG A 74 -29.01 9.01 15.83
N TRP A 75 -29.66 8.85 14.67
CA TRP A 75 -30.41 9.90 13.98
C TRP A 75 -31.93 9.65 13.97
N GLY A 76 -32.42 8.72 14.80
CA GLY A 76 -33.82 8.32 14.87
C GLY A 76 -34.07 6.91 14.33
N ALA A 77 -35.19 6.32 14.72
CA ALA A 77 -35.58 4.96 14.34
C ALA A 77 -35.90 4.82 12.84
N ASP A 78 -36.33 5.90 12.19
CA ASP A 78 -36.69 5.92 10.77
C ASP A 78 -35.54 6.42 9.87
N ASP A 79 -34.32 6.55 10.38
CA ASP A 79 -33.18 7.02 9.59
C ASP A 79 -32.70 5.95 8.61
N GLU A 80 -32.55 6.34 7.34
CA GLU A 80 -32.03 5.50 6.25
C GLU A 80 -30.71 6.05 5.66
N ARG A 81 -30.18 7.15 6.21
CA ARG A 81 -29.01 7.87 5.64
C ARG A 81 -27.70 7.54 6.35
N GLY A 82 -27.74 7.13 7.61
CA GLY A 82 -26.55 6.84 8.39
C GLY A 82 -25.60 8.03 8.48
N THR A 83 -24.30 7.79 8.32
CA THR A 83 -23.28 8.83 8.44
C THR A 83 -23.37 9.94 7.39
N MET A 84 -24.15 9.78 6.31
CA MET A 84 -24.47 10.89 5.40
C MET A 84 -25.19 12.05 6.10
N ASN A 85 -25.82 11.82 7.26
CA ASN A 85 -26.38 12.87 8.10
C ASN A 85 -25.32 13.86 8.63
N LEU A 86 -24.03 13.49 8.63
CA LEU A 86 -22.93 14.39 9.00
C LEU A 86 -22.60 15.41 7.90
N ILE A 87 -23.08 15.21 6.68
CA ILE A 87 -22.92 16.14 5.56
C ILE A 87 -24.02 17.21 5.68
N THR A 88 -23.75 18.25 6.47
CA THR A 88 -24.68 19.38 6.69
C THR A 88 -24.48 20.49 5.65
N PRO A 89 -25.45 21.41 5.46
CA PRO A 89 -25.27 22.59 4.61
C PRO A 89 -24.04 23.43 4.99
N GLU A 90 -23.74 23.55 6.29
CA GLU A 90 -22.57 24.26 6.79
C GLU A 90 -21.28 23.55 6.37
N LYS A 91 -21.20 22.22 6.53
CA LYS A 91 -20.05 21.44 6.08
C LYS A 91 -19.83 21.54 4.57
N THR A 92 -20.91 21.52 3.80
CA THR A 92 -20.85 21.72 2.34
C THR A 92 -20.29 23.10 1.99
N ARG A 93 -20.76 24.16 2.67
CA ARG A 93 -20.23 25.53 2.47
C ARG A 93 -18.76 25.64 2.86
N ASP A 94 -18.38 25.05 4.00
CA ASP A 94 -16.99 25.07 4.48
C ASP A 94 -16.08 24.36 3.47
N ALA A 95 -16.49 23.19 2.96
CA ALA A 95 -15.77 22.46 1.92
C ALA A 95 -15.64 23.28 0.62
N ALA A 96 -16.72 23.93 0.18
CA ALA A 96 -16.69 24.80 -1.00
C ALA A 96 -15.71 25.97 -0.84
N SER A 97 -15.57 26.52 0.37
CA SER A 97 -14.64 27.60 0.67
C SER A 97 -13.15 27.22 0.56
N LEU A 98 -12.84 25.92 0.50
CA LEU A 98 -11.47 25.42 0.31
C LEU A 98 -10.98 25.57 -1.14
N VAL A 99 -11.88 25.76 -2.11
CA VAL A 99 -11.51 25.96 -3.51
C VAL A 99 -10.78 27.30 -3.67
N ARG A 100 -9.53 27.26 -4.14
CA ARG A 100 -8.70 28.46 -4.40
C ARG A 100 -8.34 28.64 -5.87
N SER A 101 -7.90 27.59 -6.53
CA SER A 101 -7.39 27.64 -7.91
C SER A 101 -8.37 27.08 -8.96
N GLY A 102 -9.48 26.47 -8.54
CA GLY A 102 -10.45 25.86 -9.47
C GLY A 102 -9.90 24.64 -10.23
N ILE A 103 -8.80 24.02 -9.75
CA ILE A 103 -8.24 22.81 -10.36
C ILE A 103 -9.04 21.60 -9.90
N THR A 104 -9.54 20.83 -10.87
CA THR A 104 -10.24 19.56 -10.63
C THR A 104 -9.31 18.39 -10.92
N VAL A 105 -9.28 17.41 -10.01
CA VAL A 105 -8.56 16.15 -10.18
C VAL A 105 -9.57 15.01 -10.05
N SER A 106 -9.60 14.09 -11.02
CA SER A 106 -10.43 12.90 -10.89
C SER A 106 -9.84 11.95 -9.85
N LEU A 107 -10.69 11.41 -8.98
CA LEU A 107 -10.34 10.35 -8.03
C LEU A 107 -10.75 8.95 -8.54
N SER A 108 -11.38 8.87 -9.71
CA SER A 108 -11.67 7.59 -10.35
C SER A 108 -10.40 6.98 -10.93
N HIS A 109 -10.19 5.69 -10.75
CA HIS A 109 -9.27 4.95 -11.61
C HIS A 109 -9.96 4.56 -12.93
N ASN A 110 -9.18 4.21 -13.94
CA ASN A 110 -9.73 3.63 -15.16
C ASN A 110 -10.36 2.26 -14.82
N PRO A 111 -11.52 1.92 -15.40
CA PRO A 111 -12.11 0.60 -15.21
C PRO A 111 -11.12 -0.51 -15.58
N MET A 112 -11.12 -1.59 -14.81
CA MET A 112 -10.27 -2.76 -15.03
C MET A 112 -11.07 -3.82 -15.79
N PRO A 113 -10.79 -4.04 -17.09
CA PRO A 113 -11.52 -5.02 -17.90
C PRO A 113 -11.07 -6.46 -17.64
N ASP A 114 -9.87 -6.64 -17.07
CA ASP A 114 -9.29 -7.95 -16.83
C ASP A 114 -9.85 -8.59 -15.55
N GLU A 115 -10.20 -9.88 -15.64
CA GLU A 115 -10.62 -10.68 -14.50
C GLU A 115 -9.48 -10.81 -13.48
N ALA A 116 -9.83 -10.72 -12.20
CA ALA A 116 -8.93 -10.97 -11.08
C ALA A 116 -9.69 -11.68 -9.95
N ILE A 117 -8.94 -12.16 -8.94
CA ILE A 117 -9.53 -12.85 -7.78
C ILE A 117 -10.63 -12.02 -7.09
N ASP A 118 -10.47 -10.70 -7.11
CA ASP A 118 -11.34 -9.71 -6.49
C ASP A 118 -12.04 -8.79 -7.50
N ASN A 119 -11.96 -9.15 -8.79
CA ASN A 119 -12.63 -8.46 -9.89
C ASN A 119 -13.33 -9.50 -10.78
N PRO A 120 -14.66 -9.67 -10.68
CA PRO A 120 -15.36 -10.69 -11.46
C PRO A 120 -15.19 -10.48 -12.96
N ASP A 121 -15.29 -11.57 -13.72
CA ASP A 121 -15.32 -11.52 -15.18
C ASP A 121 -16.42 -10.54 -15.65
N ALA A 122 -16.09 -9.70 -16.64
CA ALA A 122 -16.93 -8.61 -17.15
C ALA A 122 -17.31 -7.49 -16.14
N ALA A 123 -16.40 -7.09 -15.25
CA ALA A 123 -16.59 -5.89 -14.40
C ALA A 123 -16.82 -4.61 -15.21
N PHE A 124 -16.20 -4.51 -16.39
CA PHE A 124 -16.39 -3.44 -17.35
C PHE A 124 -16.28 -3.95 -18.79
N ASN A 125 -17.25 -3.59 -19.64
CA ASN A 125 -17.19 -3.82 -21.08
C ASN A 125 -17.52 -2.52 -21.84
N HIS A 126 -16.81 -2.31 -22.95
CA HIS A 126 -17.04 -1.17 -23.85
C HIS A 126 -17.18 -1.68 -25.27
N THR A 127 -18.37 -1.52 -25.83
CA THR A 127 -18.66 -1.81 -27.23
C THR A 127 -18.75 -0.51 -28.02
N MET A 128 -17.75 -0.26 -28.87
CA MET A 128 -17.79 0.86 -29.83
C MET A 128 -18.91 0.64 -30.85
N GLY A 129 -19.79 1.62 -31.04
CA GLY A 129 -20.85 1.49 -32.03
C GLY A 129 -20.37 1.84 -33.44
N GLN A 130 -20.93 1.15 -34.43
CA GLN A 130 -20.48 1.26 -35.83
C GLN A 130 -20.80 2.61 -36.48
N SER A 131 -21.72 3.39 -35.91
CA SER A 131 -22.18 4.65 -36.49
C SER A 131 -21.36 5.88 -36.09
N LEU A 132 -20.22 5.71 -35.37
CA LEU A 132 -19.39 6.78 -34.78
C LEU A 132 -20.17 7.76 -33.88
N ARG A 133 -21.38 7.40 -33.46
CA ARG A 133 -22.31 8.27 -32.72
C ARG A 133 -22.76 7.69 -31.39
N SER A 134 -22.48 6.42 -31.15
CA SER A 134 -22.97 5.70 -29.98
C SER A 134 -21.97 4.64 -29.58
N ASP A 135 -21.72 4.52 -28.29
CA ASP A 135 -21.02 3.40 -27.67
C ASP A 135 -21.90 2.84 -26.57
N THR A 136 -21.69 1.57 -26.21
CA THR A 136 -22.32 0.94 -25.05
C THR A 136 -21.25 0.65 -24.01
N TYR A 137 -21.50 1.08 -22.77
CA TYR A 137 -20.69 0.73 -21.62
C TYR A 137 -21.51 -0.13 -20.66
N GLU A 138 -20.95 -1.25 -20.21
CA GLU A 138 -21.55 -2.17 -19.25
C GLU A 138 -20.68 -2.22 -18.00
N PHE A 139 -21.31 -2.24 -16.84
CA PHE A 139 -20.63 -2.22 -15.54
C PHE A 139 -21.25 -3.25 -14.61
N THR A 140 -20.41 -3.98 -13.89
CA THR A 140 -20.82 -4.83 -12.76
C THR A 140 -20.22 -4.22 -11.49
N TYR A 141 -21.07 -3.74 -10.59
CA TYR A 141 -20.66 -2.99 -9.38
C TYR A 141 -20.36 -3.89 -8.19
N HIS A 142 -19.57 -4.94 -8.40
CA HIS A 142 -19.12 -5.81 -7.31
C HIS A 142 -17.64 -6.13 -7.53
N GLY A 143 -16.78 -5.86 -6.54
CA GLY A 143 -15.33 -5.98 -6.68
C GLY A 143 -14.64 -4.67 -7.05
N TYR A 144 -13.34 -4.71 -7.40
CA TYR A 144 -12.52 -3.49 -7.53
C TYR A 144 -12.42 -2.90 -8.94
N GLY A 145 -13.10 -3.49 -9.94
CA GLY A 145 -12.92 -3.11 -11.33
C GLY A 145 -13.42 -1.71 -11.70
N VAL A 146 -14.24 -1.08 -10.85
CA VAL A 146 -14.82 0.23 -11.09
C VAL A 146 -14.80 1.03 -9.79
N SER A 147 -14.48 2.32 -9.85
CA SER A 147 -14.63 3.21 -8.70
C SER A 147 -16.13 3.37 -8.35
N HIS A 148 -16.55 2.91 -7.18
CA HIS A 148 -17.94 2.94 -6.73
C HIS A 148 -18.07 3.28 -5.24
N ILE A 149 -19.31 3.48 -4.78
CA ILE A 149 -19.67 3.66 -3.37
C ILE A 149 -20.73 2.62 -3.03
N ASP A 150 -20.50 1.86 -1.98
CA ASP A 150 -21.47 0.90 -1.46
C ASP A 150 -22.53 1.59 -0.60
N SER A 151 -23.79 1.28 -0.87
CA SER A 151 -24.92 1.73 -0.05
C SER A 151 -24.99 0.97 1.28
N LEU A 152 -25.77 1.48 2.22
CA LEU A 152 -25.95 0.85 3.54
C LEU A 152 -26.58 -0.55 3.49
N CYS A 153 -27.20 -0.93 2.36
CA CYS A 153 -27.74 -2.27 2.13
C CYS A 153 -26.73 -3.27 1.55
N HIS A 154 -25.48 -2.85 1.30
CA HIS A 154 -24.46 -3.72 0.72
C HIS A 154 -24.04 -4.86 1.66
N ILE A 155 -24.00 -4.60 2.97
CA ILE A 155 -23.62 -5.59 4.00
C ILE A 155 -24.70 -5.63 5.09
N MET A 156 -25.09 -6.85 5.46
CA MET A 156 -26.07 -7.12 6.50
C MET A 156 -25.41 -7.77 7.72
N TYR A 157 -25.91 -7.48 8.91
CA TYR A 157 -25.50 -8.14 10.15
C TYR A 157 -26.70 -8.80 10.82
N GLN A 158 -26.60 -10.10 11.12
CA GLN A 158 -27.70 -10.90 11.66
C GLN A 158 -29.02 -10.79 10.86
N GLY A 159 -28.93 -10.67 9.53
CA GLY A 159 -30.08 -10.54 8.65
C GLY A 159 -30.72 -9.14 8.65
N GLN A 160 -30.10 -8.18 9.33
CA GLN A 160 -30.55 -6.80 9.44
C GLN A 160 -29.64 -5.87 8.63
N MET A 161 -30.24 -4.83 8.05
CA MET A 161 -29.51 -3.74 7.41
C MET A 161 -29.25 -2.63 8.43
N TYR A 162 -28.65 -1.52 8.00
CA TYR A 162 -28.51 -0.34 8.84
C TYR A 162 -29.87 0.03 9.50
N ASN A 163 -29.83 0.25 10.82
CA ASN A 163 -30.95 0.68 11.65
C ASN A 163 -32.09 -0.34 11.88
N GLY A 164 -31.85 -1.63 11.59
CA GLY A 164 -32.78 -2.74 11.88
C GLY A 164 -33.36 -3.39 10.63
#